data_AF-A0A812YGJ4-F1
#
_entry.id   AF-A0A812YGJ4-F1
#
_cell.length_a   1.000
_cell.length_b   1.000
_cell.length_c   1.000
_cell.angle_alpha   90.00
_cell.angle_beta   90.00
_cell.angle_gamma   90.00
#
_symmetry.space_group_name_H-M   'P 1'
#
loop_
_entity.id
_entity.type
_entity.pdbx_description
1 polymer ?
#
loop_
_entity_poly.entity_id
_entity_poly.type
_entity_poly.pdbx_seq_one_letter_code
_entity_poly.pdbx_strand_id
1 'polypeptide(L)'
;MVALPAQIIPAAPQETAPKDVSSLAELIADTVITMEPVSTDVLRAVRVVDALENFGAILRTHCGSRYMLSYPTTAIRTFWSHSWHGGAWKKYVTLLLFYHGTPALLIASIAAVSASVLFSFEILPALTRPKESDSNFQCIWTNLVALVSYCIVLLFWRSSADVFLDVICIDQEFQPRKADGLLSIGAFLKNSDTMLVLWDGTYCDRLWCMFEIAGFARSRSPGGEPRLLIRPTDLSICYFSQALTVLFVTIASDFLPLTGDDEGVLWTFQALNALVFCAGFYANIAIYRHCFRSMEADGDKLAGFSLDNVSCFCCEDNHTRSRGLCDRRVTNKCITAWFGTQELFEEYVRTGVRELLLREHAKQFFTYRQAISAMVPVLWHFVSKAAAWSRFTIWDPKIQATRELIRGLAWWLGVAPMALLVGTRLCYRLRHRRSWAPAEYLINLPPLLASVMVVVAAQQLEHLCFLLDGLLELQGDHGLVPYVLIFAAMVLPATVGLYVCLGANLKAYTQAKRFGA
;
A
#
# COMPACT_ATOMS: atom_id res chain seq x y z
N MET A 1 -17.58 -10.25 -11.38
CA MET A 1 -18.58 -9.46 -12.12
C MET A 1 -19.52 -10.41 -12.82
N VAL A 2 -20.78 -10.39 -12.38
CA VAL A 2 -21.84 -11.26 -12.91
C VAL A 2 -22.34 -10.65 -14.21
N ALA A 3 -22.55 -11.47 -15.24
CA ALA A 3 -23.16 -11.03 -16.49
C ALA A 3 -24.47 -10.25 -16.22
N LEU A 4 -24.82 -9.31 -17.11
CA LEU A 4 -26.12 -8.62 -17.02
C LEU A 4 -27.25 -9.66 -16.90
N PRO A 5 -28.13 -9.54 -15.89
CA PRO A 5 -29.18 -10.51 -15.63
C PRO A 5 -30.20 -10.52 -16.76
N ALA A 6 -30.54 -11.72 -17.20
CA ALA A 6 -31.37 -11.95 -18.37
C ALA A 6 -32.89 -11.80 -18.15
N GLN A 7 -33.30 -11.25 -17.01
CA GLN A 7 -34.71 -11.09 -16.60
C GLN A 7 -35.20 -9.63 -16.60
N ILE A 8 -34.48 -8.71 -17.25
CA ILE A 8 -35.05 -7.41 -17.68
C ILE A 8 -36.22 -7.64 -18.66
N ILE A 9 -36.32 -8.86 -19.21
CA ILE A 9 -37.36 -9.31 -20.15
C ILE A 9 -38.59 -9.79 -19.34
N PRO A 10 -39.78 -9.17 -19.46
CA PRO A 10 -41.01 -9.75 -18.92
C PRO A 10 -41.19 -11.16 -19.50
N ALA A 11 -41.67 -12.11 -18.69
CA ALA A 11 -41.79 -13.52 -19.09
C ALA A 11 -42.63 -13.68 -20.37
N ALA A 12 -41.95 -13.74 -21.52
CA ALA A 12 -42.58 -14.04 -22.80
C ALA A 12 -42.73 -15.58 -22.94
N PRO A 13 -43.83 -16.07 -23.55
CA PRO A 13 -44.05 -17.49 -23.75
C PRO A 13 -42.90 -18.12 -24.55
N GLN A 14 -42.47 -19.30 -24.12
CA GLN A 14 -41.49 -20.12 -24.84
C GLN A 14 -42.05 -20.55 -26.19
N GLU A 15 -41.76 -19.80 -27.25
CA GLU A 15 -41.65 -20.27 -28.64
C GLU A 15 -41.45 -19.07 -29.58
N THR A 16 -40.20 -18.63 -29.69
CA THR A 16 -39.55 -17.90 -30.81
C THR A 16 -38.36 -17.14 -30.24
N ALA A 17 -37.15 -17.38 -30.74
CA ALA A 17 -35.98 -16.59 -30.37
C ALA A 17 -36.24 -15.12 -30.75
N PRO A 18 -36.22 -14.17 -29.81
CA PRO A 18 -36.70 -12.82 -30.08
C PRO A 18 -35.73 -12.06 -30.99
N LYS A 19 -36.28 -11.43 -32.04
CA LYS A 19 -35.62 -10.35 -32.81
C LYS A 19 -35.27 -9.10 -31.95
N ASP A 20 -35.53 -9.14 -30.64
CA ASP A 20 -35.59 -8.01 -29.71
C ASP A 20 -34.40 -7.94 -28.71
N VAL A 21 -33.42 -8.85 -28.80
CA VAL A 21 -32.23 -8.79 -27.92
C VAL A 21 -31.32 -7.60 -28.30
N SER A 22 -31.33 -7.23 -29.58
CA SER A 22 -30.56 -6.12 -30.12
C SER A 22 -31.04 -4.77 -29.54
N SER A 23 -32.33 -4.53 -29.63
CA SER A 23 -33.04 -3.36 -29.07
C SER A 23 -32.88 -3.28 -27.55
N LEU A 24 -32.90 -4.41 -26.83
CA LEU A 24 -32.68 -4.40 -25.38
C LEU A 24 -31.26 -3.94 -25.00
N ALA A 25 -30.23 -4.48 -25.66
CA ALA A 25 -28.85 -4.05 -25.43
C ALA A 25 -28.67 -2.55 -25.74
N GLU A 26 -29.39 -2.06 -26.75
CA GLU A 26 -29.41 -0.64 -27.11
C GLU A 26 -30.05 0.22 -26.02
N LEU A 27 -31.21 -0.17 -25.50
CA LEU A 27 -31.92 0.53 -24.41
C LEU A 27 -31.08 0.58 -23.11
N ILE A 28 -30.43 -0.54 -22.76
CA ILE A 28 -29.55 -0.62 -21.60
C ILE A 28 -28.39 0.37 -21.75
N ALA A 29 -27.74 0.38 -22.92
CA ALA A 29 -26.66 1.32 -23.20
C ALA A 29 -27.14 2.78 -23.14
N ASP A 30 -28.29 3.09 -23.75
CA ASP A 30 -28.86 4.45 -23.73
C ASP A 30 -29.14 4.94 -22.31
N THR A 31 -29.59 4.04 -21.42
CA THR A 31 -29.77 4.33 -20.00
C THR A 31 -28.43 4.61 -19.31
N VAL A 32 -27.44 3.72 -19.46
CA VAL A 32 -26.11 3.87 -18.85
C VAL A 32 -25.41 5.14 -19.32
N ILE A 33 -25.60 5.52 -20.59
CA ILE A 33 -25.00 6.71 -21.21
C ILE A 33 -25.37 7.98 -20.47
N THR A 34 -26.59 8.07 -19.93
CA THR A 34 -27.07 9.26 -19.19
C THR A 34 -26.29 9.50 -17.89
N MET A 35 -25.68 8.46 -17.32
CA MET A 35 -25.08 8.47 -15.98
C MET A 35 -26.05 8.97 -14.88
N GLU A 36 -27.35 8.86 -15.11
CA GLU A 36 -28.38 9.15 -14.11
C GLU A 36 -28.88 7.86 -13.46
N PRO A 37 -29.26 7.88 -12.17
CA PRO A 37 -29.76 6.69 -11.51
C PRO A 37 -31.18 6.37 -12.02
N VAL A 38 -31.48 5.09 -12.21
CA VAL A 38 -32.82 4.64 -12.63
C VAL A 38 -33.88 4.94 -11.57
N SER A 39 -33.50 4.96 -10.30
CA SER A 39 -34.33 5.42 -9.18
C SER A 39 -33.48 6.03 -8.08
N THR A 40 -34.08 6.86 -7.23
CA THR A 40 -33.38 7.55 -6.12
C THR A 40 -32.79 6.59 -5.09
N ASP A 41 -33.38 5.40 -4.93
CA ASP A 41 -32.98 4.41 -3.92
C ASP A 41 -31.89 3.45 -4.39
N VAL A 42 -31.54 3.49 -5.68
CA VAL A 42 -30.50 2.64 -6.28
C VAL A 42 -29.11 3.06 -5.84
N LEU A 43 -28.87 4.36 -5.68
CA LEU A 43 -27.58 4.84 -5.21
C LEU A 43 -27.40 4.44 -3.75
N ARG A 44 -26.44 3.55 -3.51
CA ARG A 44 -26.16 2.94 -2.21
C ARG A 44 -24.66 2.90 -1.95
N ALA A 45 -24.32 2.97 -0.68
CA ALA A 45 -22.97 2.79 -0.18
C ALA A 45 -22.95 1.78 0.96
N VAL A 46 -21.77 1.28 1.27
CA VAL A 46 -21.48 0.42 2.42
C VAL A 46 -20.33 1.04 3.21
N ARG A 47 -20.28 0.83 4.52
CA ARG A 47 -19.13 1.29 5.32
C ARG A 47 -17.94 0.35 5.09
N VAL A 48 -16.72 0.90 5.11
CA VAL A 48 -15.48 0.11 4.96
C VAL A 48 -15.41 -1.04 5.96
N VAL A 49 -15.82 -0.82 7.22
CA VAL A 49 -15.81 -1.86 8.24
C VAL A 49 -16.66 -3.08 7.90
N ASP A 50 -17.81 -2.86 7.26
CA ASP A 50 -18.72 -3.95 6.87
C ASP A 50 -18.22 -4.61 5.57
N ALA A 51 -17.61 -3.83 4.66
CA ALA A 51 -17.00 -4.35 3.44
C ALA A 51 -15.74 -5.21 3.70
N LEU A 52 -14.99 -4.92 4.77
CA LEU A 52 -13.77 -5.63 5.16
C LEU A 52 -14.00 -6.73 6.21
N GLU A 53 -15.25 -6.95 6.65
CA GLU A 53 -15.61 -7.96 7.64
C GLU A 53 -15.12 -9.36 7.24
N ASN A 54 -14.84 -10.20 8.23
CA ASN A 54 -14.39 -11.59 8.04
C ASN A 54 -13.15 -11.70 7.12
N PHE A 55 -12.18 -10.81 7.35
CA PHE A 55 -10.94 -10.72 6.58
C PHE A 55 -11.19 -10.53 5.08
N GLY A 56 -12.11 -9.62 4.73
CA GLY A 56 -12.49 -9.36 3.34
C GLY A 56 -13.07 -10.58 2.65
N ALA A 57 -13.86 -11.41 3.37
CA ALA A 57 -14.52 -12.59 2.79
C ALA A 57 -15.33 -12.24 1.53
N ILE A 58 -15.90 -11.03 1.49
CA ILE A 58 -16.66 -10.48 0.36
C ILE A 58 -15.84 -10.42 -0.93
N LEU A 59 -14.53 -10.16 -0.83
CA LEU A 59 -13.62 -10.09 -1.97
C LEU A 59 -13.15 -11.49 -2.42
N ARG A 60 -13.35 -12.53 -1.60
CA ARG A 60 -12.87 -13.90 -1.85
C ARG A 60 -13.91 -14.79 -2.50
N THR A 61 -15.17 -14.66 -2.09
CA THR A 61 -16.22 -15.60 -2.48
C THR A 61 -17.54 -14.87 -2.68
N HIS A 62 -18.25 -15.22 -3.76
CA HIS A 62 -19.63 -14.81 -3.95
C HIS A 62 -20.53 -15.60 -2.98
N CYS A 63 -20.68 -15.09 -1.75
CA CYS A 63 -21.56 -15.65 -0.73
C CYS A 63 -22.82 -14.79 -0.60
N GLY A 64 -23.88 -15.18 -1.33
CA GLY A 64 -25.22 -14.60 -1.22
C GLY A 64 -25.30 -13.09 -1.50
N SER A 65 -26.52 -12.56 -1.52
CA SER A 65 -26.74 -11.12 -1.52
C SER A 65 -26.41 -10.57 -0.13
N ARG A 66 -25.46 -9.63 -0.08
CA ARG A 66 -25.18 -8.83 1.13
C ARG A 66 -25.78 -7.44 1.04
N TYR A 67 -26.79 -7.28 0.19
CA TYR A 67 -27.41 -6.00 -0.10
C TYR A 67 -27.89 -5.25 1.15
N MET A 68 -28.32 -5.98 2.17
CA MET A 68 -28.77 -5.43 3.46
C MET A 68 -27.67 -4.69 4.24
N LEU A 69 -26.38 -4.92 3.94
CA LEU A 69 -25.27 -4.16 4.54
C LEU A 69 -25.07 -2.78 3.90
N SER A 70 -25.57 -2.59 2.67
CA SER A 70 -25.56 -1.28 2.03
C SER A 70 -26.76 -0.44 2.46
N TYR A 71 -26.68 0.88 2.29
CA TYR A 71 -27.76 1.82 2.61
C TYR A 71 -27.90 2.89 1.50
N PRO A 72 -29.10 3.44 1.26
CA PRO A 72 -29.31 4.49 0.26
C PRO A 72 -28.51 5.76 0.57
N THR A 73 -27.93 6.38 -0.46
CA THR A 73 -27.19 7.64 -0.35
C THR A 73 -27.31 8.45 -1.64
N THR A 74 -27.16 9.77 -1.56
CA THR A 74 -27.07 10.65 -2.74
C THR A 74 -25.64 10.85 -3.22
N ALA A 75 -24.64 10.55 -2.39
CA ALA A 75 -23.23 10.74 -2.69
C ALA A 75 -22.37 9.60 -2.14
N ILE A 76 -21.31 9.26 -2.87
CA ILE A 76 -20.41 8.16 -2.52
C ILE A 76 -19.01 8.74 -2.36
N ARG A 77 -18.38 8.51 -1.20
CA ARG A 77 -17.05 9.05 -0.96
C ARG A 77 -15.98 8.36 -1.81
N THR A 78 -16.00 7.02 -1.89
CA THR A 78 -15.03 6.28 -2.71
C THR A 78 -15.69 5.14 -3.48
N PHE A 79 -15.51 5.13 -4.79
CA PHE A 79 -15.81 3.99 -5.65
C PHE A 79 -14.65 3.00 -5.61
N TRP A 80 -14.87 1.75 -5.17
CA TRP A 80 -13.85 0.71 -5.24
C TRP A 80 -13.96 -0.04 -6.56
N SER A 81 -12.95 0.10 -7.42
CA SER A 81 -12.82 -0.71 -8.62
C SER A 81 -11.69 -1.72 -8.49
N HIS A 82 -11.95 -2.95 -8.92
CA HIS A 82 -11.02 -4.06 -8.82
C HIS A 82 -11.36 -5.15 -9.84
N SER A 83 -10.35 -5.94 -10.24
CA SER A 83 -10.60 -7.17 -10.98
C SER A 83 -10.99 -8.27 -10.00
N TRP A 84 -11.95 -9.12 -10.33
CA TRP A 84 -12.30 -10.29 -9.51
C TRP A 84 -11.25 -11.43 -9.59
N HIS A 85 -10.37 -11.43 -10.60
CA HIS A 85 -9.41 -12.52 -10.84
C HIS A 85 -8.11 -12.39 -10.04
N GLY A 86 -7.72 -11.16 -9.67
CA GLY A 86 -6.55 -10.95 -8.83
C GLY A 86 -6.68 -11.56 -7.44
N GLY A 87 -5.56 -11.81 -6.77
CA GLY A 87 -5.52 -12.38 -5.42
C GLY A 87 -6.30 -11.52 -4.40
N ALA A 88 -7.46 -12.01 -3.96
CA ALA A 88 -8.35 -11.30 -3.04
C ALA A 88 -7.67 -10.88 -1.72
N TRP A 89 -6.74 -11.70 -1.22
CA TRP A 89 -5.98 -11.38 -0.02
C TRP A 89 -5.09 -10.13 -0.19
N LYS A 90 -4.50 -9.91 -1.38
CA LYS A 90 -3.67 -8.72 -1.65
C LYS A 90 -4.51 -7.44 -1.67
N LYS A 91 -5.73 -7.54 -2.23
CA LYS A 91 -6.73 -6.46 -2.20
C LYS A 91 -7.13 -6.13 -0.77
N TYR A 92 -7.43 -7.16 0.03
CA TYR A 92 -7.73 -7.00 1.45
C TYR A 92 -6.60 -6.32 2.22
N VAL A 93 -5.36 -6.78 2.09
CA VAL A 93 -4.18 -6.14 2.73
C VAL A 93 -4.02 -4.69 2.27
N THR A 94 -4.21 -4.43 0.97
CA THR A 94 -4.15 -3.06 0.43
C THR A 94 -5.20 -2.15 1.06
N LEU A 95 -6.44 -2.61 1.18
CA LEU A 95 -7.53 -1.86 1.79
C LEU A 95 -7.30 -1.66 3.29
N LEU A 96 -6.83 -2.70 4.01
CA LEU A 96 -6.45 -2.58 5.42
C LEU A 96 -5.38 -1.51 5.63
N LEU A 97 -4.29 -1.54 4.89
CA LEU A 97 -3.23 -0.54 5.02
C LEU A 97 -3.73 0.86 4.63
N PHE A 98 -4.58 0.95 3.61
CA PHE A 98 -5.13 2.23 3.14
C PHE A 98 -6.05 2.88 4.17
N TYR A 99 -6.97 2.13 4.78
CA TYR A 99 -7.94 2.69 5.73
C TYR A 99 -7.50 2.63 7.19
N HIS A 100 -6.77 1.59 7.61
CA HIS A 100 -6.43 1.33 9.02
C HIS A 100 -4.96 1.60 9.35
N GLY A 101 -4.07 1.71 8.35
CA GLY A 101 -2.62 1.82 8.57
C GLY A 101 -2.21 3.05 9.39
N THR A 102 -2.79 4.23 9.11
CA THR A 102 -2.45 5.46 9.85
C THR A 102 -2.94 5.41 11.31
N PRO A 103 -4.22 5.08 11.61
CA PRO A 103 -4.67 4.86 12.98
C PRO A 103 -3.84 3.82 13.74
N ALA A 104 -3.52 2.69 13.10
CA ALA A 104 -2.72 1.63 13.70
C ALA A 104 -1.33 2.13 14.10
N LEU A 105 -0.68 2.89 13.22
CA LEU A 105 0.64 3.47 13.49
C LEU A 105 0.60 4.46 14.67
N LEU A 106 -0.41 5.33 14.71
CA LEU A 106 -0.56 6.34 15.77
C LEU A 106 -0.82 5.69 17.12
N ILE A 107 -1.78 4.78 17.21
CA ILE A 107 -2.11 4.10 18.47
C ILE A 107 -0.96 3.22 18.93
N ALA A 108 -0.30 2.49 18.02
CA ALA A 108 0.89 1.71 18.36
C ALA A 108 2.02 2.58 18.91
N SER A 109 2.23 3.77 18.34
CA SER A 109 3.26 4.71 18.83
C SER A 109 2.92 5.26 20.21
N ILE A 110 1.65 5.59 20.49
CA ILE A 110 1.20 6.00 21.82
C ILE A 110 1.40 4.86 22.82
N ALA A 111 1.03 3.63 22.43
CA ALA A 111 1.20 2.44 23.27
C ALA A 111 2.68 2.14 23.56
N ALA A 112 3.55 2.30 22.55
CA ALA A 112 5.00 2.19 22.70
C ALA A 112 5.53 3.16 23.77
N VAL A 113 5.26 4.45 23.61
CA VAL A 113 5.67 5.50 24.55
C VAL A 113 5.10 5.24 25.95
N SER A 114 3.85 4.82 26.04
CA SER A 114 3.21 4.49 27.32
C SER A 114 3.92 3.32 28.03
N ALA A 115 4.25 2.25 27.30
CA ALA A 115 5.00 1.12 27.84
C ALA A 115 6.41 1.54 28.31
N SER A 116 7.09 2.38 27.54
CA SER A 116 8.40 2.94 27.91
C SER A 116 8.34 3.80 29.17
N VAL A 117 7.30 4.63 29.32
CA VAL A 117 7.08 5.44 30.53
C VAL A 117 6.80 4.55 31.74
N LEU A 118 5.90 3.56 31.61
CA LEU A 118 5.60 2.61 32.69
C LEU A 118 6.84 1.79 33.10
N PHE A 119 7.71 1.44 32.15
CA PHE A 119 8.98 0.79 32.44
C PHE A 119 9.95 1.69 33.19
N SER A 120 10.02 2.97 32.81
CA SER A 120 10.88 3.97 33.45
C SER A 120 10.46 4.24 34.91
N PHE A 121 9.14 4.19 35.19
CA PHE A 121 8.58 4.28 36.55
C PHE A 121 8.60 2.95 37.32
N GLU A 122 9.29 1.93 36.81
CA GLU A 122 9.41 0.61 37.44
C GLU A 122 8.09 -0.16 37.62
N ILE A 123 7.00 0.30 36.99
CA ILE A 123 5.71 -0.40 36.98
C ILE A 123 5.80 -1.67 36.13
N LEU A 124 6.51 -1.59 34.99
CA LEU A 124 6.84 -2.77 34.19
C LEU A 124 8.21 -3.34 34.62
N PRO A 125 8.33 -4.67 34.79
CA PRO A 125 9.55 -5.30 35.25
C PRO A 125 10.61 -5.32 34.15
N ALA A 126 11.88 -5.29 34.55
CA ALA A 126 12.98 -5.67 33.67
C ALA A 126 13.13 -7.20 33.65
N LEU A 127 13.20 -7.79 32.45
CA LEU A 127 13.37 -9.24 32.31
C LEU A 127 14.77 -9.70 32.71
N THR A 128 15.77 -8.85 32.48
CA THR A 128 17.15 -9.04 32.88
C THR A 128 17.60 -7.81 33.66
N ARG A 129 18.09 -8.03 34.89
CA ARG A 129 18.81 -6.97 35.60
C ARG A 129 20.18 -6.83 34.94
N PRO A 130 20.53 -5.64 34.45
CA PRO A 130 21.85 -5.44 33.87
C PRO A 130 22.92 -5.60 34.95
N LYS A 131 24.06 -6.17 34.58
CA LYS A 131 25.29 -6.12 35.38
C LYS A 131 25.84 -4.68 35.34
N GLU A 132 26.60 -4.27 36.36
CA GLU A 132 27.19 -2.92 36.43
C GLU A 132 28.09 -2.57 35.22
N SER A 133 28.64 -3.59 34.54
CA SER A 133 29.46 -3.44 33.32
C SER A 133 28.66 -3.34 32.02
N ASP A 134 27.33 -3.50 32.06
CA ASP A 134 26.52 -3.57 30.85
C ASP A 134 26.31 -2.19 30.24
N SER A 135 26.76 -2.03 28.99
CA SER A 135 26.64 -0.78 28.23
C SER A 135 25.37 -0.70 27.37
N ASN A 136 24.52 -1.73 27.38
CA ASN A 136 23.34 -1.79 26.52
C ASN A 136 22.10 -2.28 27.29
N PHE A 137 21.37 -1.32 27.86
CA PHE A 137 20.09 -1.56 28.51
C PHE A 137 18.94 -1.58 27.49
N GLN A 138 17.97 -2.46 27.65
CA GLN A 138 16.84 -2.62 26.70
C GLN A 138 15.49 -2.74 27.41
N CYS A 139 14.45 -2.14 26.81
CA CYS A 139 13.07 -2.18 27.28
C CYS A 139 12.17 -2.91 26.26
N ILE A 140 12.18 -4.25 26.32
CA ILE A 140 11.40 -5.14 25.46
C ILE A 140 9.91 -4.76 25.34
N TRP A 141 9.31 -4.22 26.40
CA TRP A 141 7.89 -3.89 26.46
C TRP A 141 7.49 -2.88 25.38
N THR A 142 8.38 -1.96 25.01
CA THR A 142 8.08 -0.89 24.05
C THR A 142 7.69 -1.47 22.69
N ASN A 143 8.58 -2.28 22.09
CA ASN A 143 8.36 -2.86 20.77
C ASN A 143 7.28 -3.94 20.79
N LEU A 144 7.20 -4.73 21.88
CA LEU A 144 6.18 -5.78 22.02
C LEU A 144 4.77 -5.18 22.11
N VAL A 145 4.55 -4.19 22.97
CA VAL A 145 3.26 -3.50 23.12
C VAL A 145 2.90 -2.76 21.83
N ALA A 146 3.88 -2.14 21.17
CA ALA A 146 3.67 -1.48 19.89
C ALA A 146 3.23 -2.46 18.80
N LEU A 147 3.89 -3.62 18.67
CA LEU A 147 3.52 -4.68 17.72
C LEU A 147 2.10 -5.17 17.96
N VAL A 148 1.77 -5.53 19.20
CA VAL A 148 0.45 -6.04 19.57
C VAL A 148 -0.62 -4.99 19.29
N SER A 149 -0.38 -3.74 19.70
CA SER A 149 -1.31 -2.63 19.46
C SER A 149 -1.48 -2.34 17.96
N TYR A 150 -0.39 -2.36 17.19
CA TYR A 150 -0.42 -2.19 15.74
C TYR A 150 -1.27 -3.27 15.07
N CYS A 151 -1.04 -4.54 15.40
CA CYS A 151 -1.80 -5.66 14.85
C CYS A 151 -3.29 -5.59 15.22
N ILE A 152 -3.60 -5.31 16.49
CA ILE A 152 -4.99 -5.18 16.95
C ILE A 152 -5.69 -4.05 16.21
N VAL A 153 -5.10 -2.86 16.15
CA VAL A 153 -5.73 -1.72 15.48
C VAL A 153 -5.80 -1.96 13.97
N LEU A 154 -4.74 -2.46 13.34
CA LEU A 154 -4.76 -2.73 11.90
C LEU A 154 -5.88 -3.70 11.51
N LEU A 155 -6.10 -4.75 12.29
CA LEU A 155 -7.10 -5.78 12.02
C LEU A 155 -8.52 -5.38 12.43
N PHE A 156 -8.68 -4.61 13.52
CA PHE A 156 -9.99 -4.35 14.14
C PHE A 156 -10.43 -2.89 14.12
N TRP A 157 -9.64 -1.97 13.54
CA TRP A 157 -10.08 -0.58 13.35
C TRP A 157 -11.35 -0.53 12.52
N ARG A 158 -12.33 0.25 12.98
CA ARG A 158 -13.64 0.35 12.34
C ARG A 158 -13.73 1.65 11.54
N SER A 159 -13.16 1.65 10.33
CA SER A 159 -13.30 2.79 9.42
C SER A 159 -14.78 2.98 9.03
N SER A 160 -15.31 4.17 9.31
CA SER A 160 -16.68 4.57 8.96
C SER A 160 -16.78 5.22 7.58
N ALA A 161 -15.73 5.14 6.75
CA ALA A 161 -15.77 5.71 5.41
C ALA A 161 -16.80 4.98 4.54
N ASP A 162 -17.48 5.74 3.68
CA ASP A 162 -18.53 5.22 2.81
C ASP A 162 -17.96 4.87 1.44
N VAL A 163 -18.23 3.66 0.98
CA VAL A 163 -17.67 3.14 -0.26
C VAL A 163 -18.74 2.47 -1.10
N PHE A 164 -18.58 2.53 -2.42
CA PHE A 164 -19.31 1.67 -3.32
C PHE A 164 -18.49 0.41 -3.59
N LEU A 165 -19.13 -0.74 -3.40
CA LEU A 165 -18.61 -2.05 -3.76
C LEU A 165 -19.75 -2.85 -4.43
N ASP A 166 -19.57 -3.18 -5.70
CA ASP A 166 -20.57 -3.79 -6.59
C ASP A 166 -21.35 -4.95 -5.95
N VAL A 167 -20.65 -5.92 -5.34
CA VAL A 167 -21.26 -7.12 -4.77
C VAL A 167 -22.15 -6.85 -3.55
N ILE A 168 -21.99 -5.69 -2.88
CA ILE A 168 -22.80 -5.30 -1.72
C ILE A 168 -23.86 -4.27 -2.13
N CYS A 169 -23.47 -3.25 -2.90
CA CYS A 169 -24.34 -2.12 -3.18
C CYS A 169 -25.37 -2.41 -4.29
N ILE A 170 -25.15 -3.45 -5.10
CA ILE A 170 -26.11 -3.96 -6.08
C ILE A 170 -26.66 -5.29 -5.56
N ASP A 171 -27.99 -5.41 -5.51
CA ASP A 171 -28.65 -6.65 -5.08
C ASP A 171 -28.30 -7.78 -6.06
N GLN A 172 -27.57 -8.79 -5.58
CA GLN A 172 -27.08 -9.87 -6.46
C GLN A 172 -28.14 -10.94 -6.71
N GLU A 173 -29.16 -11.03 -5.86
CA GLU A 173 -30.19 -12.08 -5.88
C GLU A 173 -31.48 -11.59 -6.55
N PHE A 174 -32.00 -10.43 -6.13
CA PHE A 174 -33.26 -9.91 -6.66
C PHE A 174 -33.06 -9.22 -8.02
N GLN A 175 -33.50 -9.91 -9.08
CA GLN A 175 -33.19 -9.54 -10.47
C GLN A 175 -33.60 -8.11 -10.88
N PRO A 176 -34.78 -7.59 -10.50
CA PRO A 176 -35.13 -6.20 -10.85
C PRO A 176 -34.17 -5.18 -10.25
N ARG A 177 -33.85 -5.29 -8.95
CA ARG A 177 -32.88 -4.37 -8.30
C ARG A 177 -31.46 -4.56 -8.83
N LYS A 178 -31.10 -5.79 -9.20
CA LYS A 178 -29.84 -6.06 -9.87
C LYS A 178 -29.72 -5.31 -11.18
N ALA A 179 -30.78 -5.37 -12.00
CA ALA A 179 -30.86 -4.66 -13.26
C ALA A 179 -30.78 -3.14 -13.04
N ASP A 180 -31.55 -2.59 -12.11
CA ASP A 180 -31.53 -1.17 -11.77
C ASP A 180 -30.13 -0.70 -11.34
N GLY A 181 -29.45 -1.50 -10.52
CA GLY A 181 -28.08 -1.23 -10.07
C GLY A 181 -27.06 -1.26 -11.22
N LEU A 182 -27.17 -2.22 -12.14
CA LEU A 182 -26.29 -2.32 -13.31
C LEU A 182 -26.54 -1.20 -14.32
N LEU A 183 -27.80 -0.85 -14.55
CA LEU A 183 -28.19 0.30 -15.39
C LEU A 183 -27.69 1.62 -14.82
N SER A 184 -27.57 1.71 -13.49
CA SER A 184 -27.11 2.90 -12.79
C SER A 184 -25.59 2.96 -12.56
N ILE A 185 -24.78 2.07 -13.15
CA ILE A 185 -23.32 2.07 -12.96
C ILE A 185 -22.67 3.42 -13.29
N GLY A 186 -23.15 4.08 -14.35
CA GLY A 186 -22.72 5.44 -14.71
C GLY A 186 -23.03 6.45 -13.60
N ALA A 187 -24.18 6.32 -12.93
CA ALA A 187 -24.58 7.18 -11.82
C ALA A 187 -23.70 6.94 -10.58
N PHE A 188 -23.33 5.69 -10.27
CA PHE A 188 -22.38 5.41 -9.18
C PHE A 188 -21.02 6.07 -9.45
N LEU A 189 -20.51 6.00 -10.68
CA LEU A 189 -19.26 6.65 -11.07
C LEU A 189 -19.36 8.18 -10.97
N LYS A 190 -20.44 8.77 -11.50
CA LYS A 190 -20.71 10.22 -11.48
C LYS A 190 -20.85 10.76 -10.05
N ASN A 191 -21.61 10.08 -9.19
CA ASN A 191 -21.87 10.50 -7.81
C ASN A 191 -20.77 10.07 -6.82
N SER A 192 -19.66 9.52 -7.30
CA SER A 192 -18.48 9.22 -6.48
C SER A 192 -17.48 10.38 -6.46
N ASP A 193 -17.00 10.78 -5.28
CA ASP A 193 -16.00 11.84 -5.12
C ASP A 193 -14.60 11.39 -5.58
N THR A 194 -14.27 10.14 -5.27
CA THR A 194 -12.97 9.52 -5.56
C THR A 194 -13.15 8.11 -6.08
N MET A 195 -12.22 7.64 -6.91
CA MET A 195 -12.18 6.25 -7.36
C MET A 195 -10.88 5.61 -6.87
N LEU A 196 -10.99 4.56 -6.05
CA LEU A 196 -9.88 3.75 -5.59
C LEU A 196 -9.79 2.50 -6.48
N VAL A 197 -8.72 2.40 -7.26
CA VAL A 197 -8.45 1.26 -8.12
C VAL A 197 -7.45 0.33 -7.43
N LEU A 198 -7.92 -0.87 -7.08
CA LEU A 198 -7.06 -1.93 -6.56
C LEU A 198 -6.43 -2.66 -7.75
N TRP A 199 -5.25 -2.17 -8.13
CA TRP A 199 -4.59 -2.58 -9.37
C TRP A 199 -3.84 -3.89 -9.18
N ASP A 200 -4.11 -4.85 -10.05
CA ASP A 200 -3.40 -6.12 -10.15
C ASP A 200 -3.17 -6.47 -11.63
N GLY A 201 -2.32 -7.46 -11.89
CA GLY A 201 -1.91 -7.81 -13.26
C GLY A 201 -3.03 -8.30 -14.18
N THR A 202 -4.25 -8.54 -13.66
CA THR A 202 -5.44 -8.93 -14.44
C THR A 202 -6.39 -7.77 -14.68
N TYR A 203 -6.15 -6.59 -14.09
CA TYR A 203 -7.08 -5.46 -14.13
C TYR A 203 -7.34 -4.97 -15.56
N CYS A 204 -6.28 -4.73 -16.34
CA CYS A 204 -6.38 -4.29 -17.73
C CYS A 204 -7.04 -5.31 -18.66
N ASP A 205 -7.06 -6.58 -18.26
CA ASP A 205 -7.58 -7.65 -19.09
C ASP A 205 -9.12 -7.72 -19.02
N ARG A 206 -9.78 -6.87 -18.20
CA ARG A 206 -11.24 -6.88 -17.98
C ARG A 206 -11.90 -5.65 -18.58
N LEU A 207 -12.87 -5.87 -19.48
CA LEU A 207 -13.59 -4.81 -20.19
C LEU A 207 -14.24 -3.80 -19.23
N TRP A 208 -15.04 -4.28 -18.27
CA TRP A 208 -15.74 -3.42 -17.32
C TRP A 208 -14.80 -2.59 -16.44
N CYS A 209 -13.66 -3.14 -16.01
CA CYS A 209 -12.70 -2.41 -15.18
C CYS A 209 -12.11 -1.18 -15.91
N MET A 210 -11.84 -1.32 -17.21
CA MET A 210 -11.35 -0.21 -18.04
C MET A 210 -12.47 0.77 -18.39
N PHE A 211 -13.67 0.26 -18.64
CA PHE A 211 -14.87 1.08 -18.81
C PHE A 211 -15.17 1.94 -17.57
N GLU A 212 -15.06 1.40 -16.36
CA GLU A 212 -15.28 2.13 -15.11
C GLU A 212 -14.28 3.28 -14.93
N ILE A 213 -12.98 3.06 -15.17
CA ILE A 213 -11.97 4.13 -15.06
C ILE A 213 -12.27 5.25 -16.05
N ALA A 214 -12.55 4.88 -17.30
CA ALA A 214 -12.84 5.83 -18.36
C ALA A 214 -14.15 6.60 -18.09
N GLY A 215 -15.20 5.90 -17.66
CA GLY A 215 -16.47 6.50 -17.25
C GLY A 215 -16.32 7.44 -16.06
N PHE A 216 -15.56 7.06 -15.03
CA PHE A 216 -15.26 7.92 -13.90
C PHE A 216 -14.56 9.21 -14.34
N ALA A 217 -13.52 9.10 -15.16
CA ALA A 217 -12.81 10.27 -15.67
C ALA A 217 -13.70 11.18 -16.54
N ARG A 218 -14.53 10.58 -17.40
CA ARG A 218 -15.49 11.30 -18.26
C ARG A 218 -16.56 12.03 -17.47
N SER A 219 -17.00 11.47 -16.34
CA SER A 219 -18.07 12.05 -15.52
C SER A 219 -17.70 13.37 -14.82
N ARG A 220 -16.42 13.77 -14.84
CA ARG A 220 -15.95 15.01 -14.23
C ARG A 220 -16.28 16.21 -15.12
N SER A 221 -16.53 17.37 -14.49
CA SER A 221 -16.73 18.63 -15.22
C SER A 221 -15.50 18.97 -16.09
N PRO A 222 -15.69 19.63 -17.26
CA PRO A 222 -14.57 20.08 -18.08
C PRO A 222 -13.53 20.85 -17.26
N GLY A 223 -12.27 20.39 -17.25
CA GLY A 223 -11.17 20.97 -16.46
C GLY A 223 -11.03 20.46 -15.03
N GLY A 224 -11.96 19.63 -14.53
CA GLY A 224 -11.82 18.96 -13.24
C GLY A 224 -10.89 17.74 -13.34
N GLU A 225 -9.76 17.75 -12.64
CA GLU A 225 -8.90 16.56 -12.56
C GLU A 225 -9.63 15.42 -11.80
N PRO A 226 -9.78 14.21 -12.40
CA PRO A 226 -10.37 13.09 -11.71
C PRO A 226 -9.50 12.69 -10.50
N ARG A 227 -10.13 12.54 -9.33
CA ARG A 227 -9.49 12.02 -8.12
C ARG A 227 -9.40 10.49 -8.17
N LEU A 228 -8.60 10.01 -9.12
CA LEU A 228 -8.31 8.60 -9.33
C LEU A 228 -7.10 8.19 -8.48
N LEU A 229 -7.31 7.26 -7.54
CA LEU A 229 -6.28 6.70 -6.67
C LEU A 229 -5.99 5.28 -7.13
N ILE A 230 -4.88 5.09 -7.84
CA ILE A 230 -4.45 3.74 -8.23
C ILE A 230 -3.52 3.18 -7.16
N ARG A 231 -3.83 1.98 -6.65
CA ARG A 231 -3.05 1.27 -5.63
C ARG A 231 -2.68 -0.12 -6.13
N PRO A 232 -1.43 -0.33 -6.58
CA PRO A 232 -0.92 -1.65 -6.88
C PRO A 232 -0.99 -2.54 -5.65
N THR A 233 -1.66 -3.67 -5.78
CA THR A 233 -1.88 -4.59 -4.67
C THR A 233 -0.57 -5.22 -4.17
N ASP A 234 0.43 -5.37 -5.03
CA ASP A 234 1.77 -5.85 -4.66
C ASP A 234 2.59 -4.82 -3.86
N LEU A 235 2.36 -3.53 -4.09
CA LEU A 235 3.10 -2.48 -3.38
C LEU A 235 2.75 -2.46 -1.89
N SER A 236 1.48 -2.69 -1.57
CA SER A 236 0.99 -2.87 -0.20
C SER A 236 1.70 -4.01 0.54
N ILE A 237 1.98 -5.11 -0.17
CA ILE A 237 2.72 -6.24 0.41
C ILE A 237 4.15 -5.82 0.74
N CYS A 238 4.78 -5.02 -0.13
CA CYS A 238 6.11 -4.50 0.13
C CYS A 238 6.15 -3.60 1.38
N TYR A 239 5.18 -2.70 1.56
CA TYR A 239 5.11 -1.86 2.77
C TYR A 239 4.91 -2.70 4.03
N PHE A 240 3.98 -3.66 3.98
CA PHE A 240 3.69 -4.52 5.11
C PHE A 240 4.88 -5.39 5.48
N SER A 241 5.52 -6.03 4.49
CA SER A 241 6.71 -6.86 4.72
C SER A 241 7.87 -6.03 5.26
N GLN A 242 8.07 -4.80 4.76
CA GLN A 242 9.13 -3.92 5.23
C GLN A 242 8.94 -3.53 6.68
N ALA A 243 7.75 -3.06 7.05
CA ALA A 243 7.43 -2.67 8.43
C ALA A 243 7.59 -3.86 9.38
N LEU A 244 7.09 -5.04 8.98
CA LEU A 244 7.18 -6.26 9.77
C LEU A 244 8.64 -6.73 9.94
N THR A 245 9.45 -6.68 8.88
CA THR A 245 10.88 -7.04 8.96
C THR A 245 11.65 -6.10 9.89
N VAL A 246 11.44 -4.79 9.77
CA VAL A 246 12.12 -3.82 10.66
C VAL A 246 11.69 -4.07 12.11
N LEU A 247 10.40 -4.29 12.35
CA LEU A 247 9.87 -4.58 13.68
C LEU A 247 10.43 -5.87 14.27
N PHE A 248 10.51 -6.96 13.49
CA PHE A 248 11.13 -8.20 13.95
C PHE A 248 12.62 -8.03 14.24
N VAL A 249 13.34 -7.28 13.40
CA VAL A 249 14.76 -6.98 13.61
C VAL A 249 14.96 -6.17 14.90
N THR A 250 14.15 -5.16 15.16
CA THR A 250 14.26 -4.35 16.39
C THR A 250 13.90 -5.16 17.62
N ILE A 251 12.86 -6.00 17.54
CA ILE A 251 12.51 -6.92 18.63
C ILE A 251 13.64 -7.92 18.88
N ALA A 252 14.15 -8.59 17.84
CA ALA A 252 15.26 -9.53 17.99
C ALA A 252 16.50 -8.84 18.59
N SER A 253 16.77 -7.60 18.19
CA SER A 253 17.86 -6.81 18.77
C SER A 253 17.63 -6.46 20.24
N ASP A 254 16.38 -6.29 20.69
CA ASP A 254 15.99 -6.06 22.09
C ASP A 254 16.04 -7.32 22.98
N PHE A 255 16.09 -8.51 22.38
CA PHE A 255 16.16 -9.78 23.11
C PHE A 255 17.60 -10.28 23.31
N LEU A 256 18.57 -9.70 22.60
CA LEU A 256 19.93 -10.20 22.61
C LEU A 256 20.76 -9.49 23.67
N PRO A 257 21.13 -10.17 24.77
CA PRO A 257 22.07 -9.62 25.72
C PRO A 257 23.40 -9.41 24.98
N LEU A 258 23.84 -8.15 24.86
CA LEU A 258 25.15 -7.83 24.26
C LEU A 258 26.32 -8.13 25.22
N THR A 259 26.03 -8.60 26.42
CA THR A 259 26.99 -8.84 27.48
C THR A 259 26.69 -10.19 28.13
N GLY A 260 27.54 -11.16 27.84
CA GLY A 260 27.63 -12.43 28.55
C GLY A 260 29.10 -12.70 28.84
N ASP A 261 29.40 -13.36 29.97
CA ASP A 261 30.77 -13.74 30.32
C ASP A 261 31.35 -14.78 29.32
N ASP A 262 30.48 -15.37 28.50
CA ASP A 262 30.82 -16.28 27.41
C ASP A 262 30.80 -15.52 26.07
N GLU A 263 31.99 -15.06 25.64
CA GLU A 263 32.18 -14.38 24.35
C GLU A 263 31.65 -15.22 23.17
N GLY A 264 31.77 -16.56 23.24
CA GLY A 264 31.33 -17.45 22.16
C GLY A 264 29.82 -17.43 21.95
N VAL A 265 29.06 -17.39 23.04
CA VAL A 265 27.60 -17.28 23.01
C VAL A 265 27.17 -15.94 22.42
N LEU A 266 27.83 -14.84 22.81
CA LEU A 266 27.55 -13.50 22.29
C LEU A 266 27.75 -13.40 20.76
N TRP A 267 28.91 -13.84 20.26
CA TRP A 267 29.21 -13.80 18.82
C TRP A 267 28.24 -14.68 18.02
N THR A 268 27.86 -15.84 18.56
CA THR A 268 26.89 -16.74 17.92
C THR A 268 25.52 -16.06 17.78
N PHE A 269 25.05 -15.40 18.83
CA PHE A 269 23.78 -14.67 18.81
C PHE A 269 23.81 -13.46 17.87
N GLN A 270 24.91 -12.71 17.84
CA GLN A 270 25.09 -11.59 16.91
C GLN A 270 25.11 -12.06 15.45
N ALA A 271 25.83 -13.15 15.16
CA ALA A 271 25.85 -13.74 13.83
C ALA A 271 24.45 -14.23 13.41
N LEU A 272 23.69 -14.85 14.32
CA LEU A 272 22.31 -15.26 14.08
C LEU A 272 21.40 -14.06 13.80
N ASN A 273 21.52 -12.97 14.56
CA ASN A 273 20.75 -11.75 14.32
C ASN A 273 21.09 -11.13 12.95
N ALA A 274 22.38 -11.04 12.63
CA ALA A 274 22.84 -10.56 11.33
C ALA A 274 22.29 -11.44 10.19
N LEU A 275 22.20 -12.76 10.40
CA LEU A 275 21.59 -13.68 9.44
C LEU A 275 20.08 -13.44 9.27
N VAL A 276 19.32 -13.31 10.37
CA VAL A 276 17.87 -13.03 10.34
C VAL A 276 17.61 -11.67 9.68
N PHE A 277 18.41 -10.66 10.00
CA PHE A 277 18.39 -9.36 9.35
C PHE A 277 18.61 -9.49 7.84
N CYS A 278 19.72 -10.12 7.43
CA CYS A 278 20.05 -10.30 6.03
C CYS A 278 18.95 -11.06 5.28
N ALA A 279 18.41 -12.13 5.87
CA ALA A 279 17.34 -12.93 5.27
C ALA A 279 16.03 -12.12 5.10
N GLY A 280 15.62 -11.39 6.14
CA GLY A 280 14.41 -10.56 6.10
C GLY A 280 14.51 -9.42 5.09
N PHE A 281 15.63 -8.70 5.07
CA PHE A 281 15.85 -7.64 4.09
C PHE A 281 16.02 -8.20 2.67
N TYR A 282 16.69 -9.35 2.49
CA TYR A 282 16.78 -10.03 1.20
C TYR A 282 15.39 -10.39 0.66
N ALA A 283 14.50 -10.93 1.50
CA ALA A 283 13.13 -11.23 1.13
C ALA A 283 12.37 -9.96 0.69
N ASN A 284 12.53 -8.84 1.40
CA ASN A 284 11.96 -7.55 0.99
C ASN A 284 12.48 -7.11 -0.37
N ILE A 285 13.79 -7.19 -0.61
CA ILE A 285 14.41 -6.83 -1.91
C ILE A 285 13.81 -7.68 -3.05
N ALA A 286 13.61 -8.98 -2.83
CA ALA A 286 12.99 -9.87 -3.80
C ALA A 286 11.52 -9.47 -4.08
N ILE A 287 10.75 -9.16 -3.03
CA ILE A 287 9.36 -8.69 -3.13
C ILE A 287 9.29 -7.36 -3.90
N TYR A 288 10.16 -6.39 -3.59
CA TYR A 288 10.23 -5.11 -4.32
C TYR A 288 10.53 -5.32 -5.81
N ARG A 289 11.52 -6.15 -6.16
CA ARG A 289 11.84 -6.44 -7.56
C ARG A 289 10.69 -7.13 -8.28
N HIS A 290 9.98 -8.04 -7.62
CA HIS A 290 8.76 -8.64 -8.18
C HIS A 290 7.69 -7.58 -8.44
N CYS A 291 7.42 -6.71 -7.47
CA CYS A 291 6.46 -5.61 -7.61
C CYS A 291 6.84 -4.67 -8.77
N PHE A 292 8.11 -4.24 -8.86
CA PHE A 292 8.58 -3.38 -9.96
C PHE A 292 8.42 -4.03 -11.34
N ARG A 293 8.64 -5.34 -11.45
CA ARG A 293 8.38 -6.07 -12.71
C ARG A 293 6.90 -6.11 -13.05
N SER A 294 6.04 -6.39 -12.08
CA SER A 294 4.60 -6.42 -12.32
C SER A 294 4.11 -5.07 -12.82
N MET A 295 4.55 -3.98 -12.19
CA MET A 295 4.16 -2.63 -12.61
C MET A 295 4.69 -2.24 -14.00
N GLU A 296 5.87 -2.70 -14.40
CA GLU A 296 6.38 -2.50 -15.77
C GLU A 296 5.54 -3.27 -16.78
N ALA A 297 5.25 -4.55 -16.50
CA ALA A 297 4.39 -5.38 -17.34
C ALA A 297 2.97 -4.77 -17.50
N ASP A 298 2.42 -4.19 -16.43
CA ASP A 298 1.13 -3.50 -16.47
C ASP A 298 1.19 -2.24 -17.35
N GLY A 299 2.29 -1.50 -17.28
CA GLY A 299 2.53 -0.32 -18.13
C GLY A 299 2.67 -0.66 -19.62
N ASP A 300 3.24 -1.82 -19.93
CA ASP A 300 3.36 -2.34 -21.30
C ASP A 300 2.02 -2.88 -21.82
N LYS A 301 1.26 -3.60 -20.97
CA LYS A 301 -0.11 -4.03 -21.28
C LYS A 301 -1.02 -2.85 -21.64
N LEU A 302 -0.92 -1.74 -20.88
CA LEU A 302 -1.67 -0.53 -21.20
C LEU A 302 -1.22 0.14 -22.50
N ALA A 303 0.08 0.11 -22.82
CA ALA A 303 0.60 0.68 -24.06
C ALA A 303 0.04 -0.04 -25.30
N GLY A 304 -0.11 -1.37 -25.22
CA GLY A 304 -0.71 -2.21 -26.27
C GLY A 304 -2.20 -2.51 -26.07
N PHE A 305 -2.89 -1.77 -25.21
CA PHE A 305 -4.29 -2.04 -24.87
C PHE A 305 -5.18 -2.05 -26.13
N SER A 306 -6.07 -3.02 -26.27
CA SER A 306 -7.12 -3.02 -27.28
C SER A 306 -8.38 -3.67 -26.73
N LEU A 307 -9.54 -3.11 -27.10
CA LEU A 307 -10.86 -3.60 -26.76
C LEU A 307 -11.09 -5.03 -27.27
N ASP A 308 -10.50 -5.41 -28.40
CA ASP A 308 -10.66 -6.77 -28.93
C ASP A 308 -9.99 -7.82 -28.04
N ASN A 309 -8.92 -7.44 -27.35
CA ASN A 309 -8.12 -8.33 -26.51
C ASN A 309 -8.60 -8.41 -25.06
N VAL A 310 -9.48 -7.52 -24.60
CA VAL A 310 -9.98 -7.59 -23.22
C VAL A 310 -11.02 -8.69 -23.08
N SER A 311 -11.00 -9.39 -21.97
CA SER A 311 -11.99 -10.42 -21.65
C SER A 311 -13.31 -9.83 -21.16
N CYS A 312 -14.39 -10.53 -21.50
CA CYS A 312 -15.75 -10.20 -21.11
C CYS A 312 -16.46 -11.48 -20.68
N PHE A 313 -16.91 -11.53 -19.42
CA PHE A 313 -17.44 -12.76 -18.81
C PHE A 313 -18.62 -13.35 -19.61
N CYS A 314 -19.54 -12.52 -20.11
CA CYS A 314 -20.65 -13.02 -20.90
C CYS A 314 -20.21 -13.70 -22.21
N CYS A 315 -19.11 -13.26 -22.82
CA CYS A 315 -18.59 -13.83 -24.06
C CYS A 315 -17.84 -15.14 -23.79
N GLU A 316 -17.10 -15.22 -22.68
CA GLU A 316 -16.37 -16.42 -22.26
C GLU A 316 -17.33 -17.60 -22.00
N ASP A 317 -18.54 -17.32 -21.53
CA ASP A 317 -19.59 -18.32 -21.24
C ASP A 317 -20.59 -18.51 -22.40
N ASN A 318 -20.21 -18.10 -23.63
CA ASN A 318 -21.04 -18.17 -24.85
C ASN A 318 -22.46 -17.59 -24.66
N HIS A 319 -22.59 -16.52 -23.87
CA HIS A 319 -23.84 -15.84 -23.54
C HIS A 319 -24.93 -16.74 -22.92
N THR A 320 -24.56 -17.89 -22.35
CA THR A 320 -25.54 -18.85 -21.80
C THR A 320 -26.26 -18.28 -20.58
N ARG A 321 -25.53 -17.69 -19.63
CA ARG A 321 -26.10 -17.05 -18.42
C ARG A 321 -26.84 -15.75 -18.69
N SER A 322 -26.47 -15.02 -19.74
CA SER A 322 -27.06 -13.72 -20.08
C SER A 322 -28.23 -13.82 -21.08
N ARG A 323 -28.66 -15.04 -21.44
CA ARG A 323 -29.68 -15.34 -22.46
C ARG A 323 -29.47 -14.52 -23.75
N GLY A 324 -28.23 -14.46 -24.22
CA GLY A 324 -27.88 -13.75 -25.46
C GLY A 324 -27.57 -12.26 -25.30
N LEU A 325 -27.77 -11.65 -24.12
CA LEU A 325 -27.31 -10.28 -23.89
C LEU A 325 -25.78 -10.24 -23.79
N CYS A 326 -25.16 -9.32 -24.51
CA CYS A 326 -23.71 -9.21 -24.61
C CYS A 326 -23.23 -7.92 -23.93
N ASP A 327 -22.60 -8.05 -22.76
CA ASP A 327 -21.99 -6.93 -22.03
C ASP A 327 -21.01 -6.15 -22.91
N ARG A 328 -20.23 -6.84 -23.77
CA ARG A 328 -19.31 -6.18 -24.71
C ARG A 328 -20.05 -5.24 -25.66
N ARG A 329 -21.19 -5.68 -26.18
CA ARG A 329 -22.00 -4.88 -27.10
C ARG A 329 -22.57 -3.63 -26.40
N VAL A 330 -23.09 -3.80 -25.18
CA VAL A 330 -23.57 -2.68 -24.35
C VAL A 330 -22.44 -1.69 -24.08
N THR A 331 -21.30 -2.20 -23.59
CA THR A 331 -20.13 -1.39 -23.24
C THR A 331 -19.58 -0.65 -24.45
N ASN A 332 -19.45 -1.30 -25.60
CA ASN A 332 -18.98 -0.66 -26.83
C ASN A 332 -19.91 0.47 -27.29
N LYS A 333 -21.24 0.31 -27.17
CA LYS A 333 -22.19 1.39 -27.48
C LYS A 333 -22.01 2.58 -26.53
N CYS A 334 -21.86 2.33 -25.22
CA CYS A 334 -21.56 3.38 -24.25
C CYS A 334 -20.22 4.08 -24.54
N ILE A 335 -19.18 3.32 -24.90
CA ILE A 335 -17.87 3.84 -25.28
C ILE A 335 -17.99 4.78 -26.49
N THR A 336 -18.63 4.32 -27.57
CA THR A 336 -18.86 5.14 -28.77
C THR A 336 -19.65 6.41 -28.44
N ALA A 337 -20.67 6.32 -27.59
CA ALA A 337 -21.44 7.50 -27.18
C ALA A 337 -20.63 8.50 -26.33
N TRP A 338 -19.76 8.01 -25.45
CA TRP A 338 -18.99 8.86 -24.53
C TRP A 338 -17.72 9.46 -25.16
N PHE A 339 -17.03 8.68 -26.00
CA PHE A 339 -15.72 9.00 -26.58
C PHE A 339 -15.77 9.27 -28.09
N GLY A 340 -16.91 9.03 -28.75
CA GLY A 340 -17.08 9.17 -30.20
C GLY A 340 -16.77 7.88 -30.94
N THR A 341 -15.61 7.27 -30.72
CA THR A 341 -15.22 5.98 -31.33
C THR A 341 -14.50 5.07 -30.35
N GLN A 342 -14.39 3.78 -30.70
CA GLN A 342 -13.63 2.79 -29.91
C GLN A 342 -12.14 3.12 -29.92
N GLU A 343 -11.61 3.63 -31.03
CA GLU A 343 -10.21 4.00 -31.19
C GLU A 343 -9.85 5.18 -30.28
N LEU A 344 -10.71 6.19 -30.17
CA LEU A 344 -10.50 7.33 -29.25
C LEU A 344 -10.51 6.89 -27.79
N PHE A 345 -11.33 5.89 -27.44
CA PHE A 345 -11.30 5.29 -26.10
C PHE A 345 -10.01 4.51 -25.86
N GLU A 346 -9.59 3.67 -26.81
CA GLU A 346 -8.33 2.93 -26.69
C GLU A 346 -7.14 3.89 -26.58
N GLU A 347 -7.13 4.98 -27.38
CA GLU A 347 -6.14 6.04 -27.28
C GLU A 347 -6.14 6.68 -25.89
N TYR A 348 -7.31 7.02 -25.35
CA TYR A 348 -7.44 7.55 -24.00
C TYR A 348 -6.90 6.58 -22.93
N VAL A 349 -7.13 5.28 -23.08
CA VAL A 349 -6.59 4.26 -22.18
C VAL A 349 -5.06 4.15 -22.30
N ARG A 350 -4.55 4.04 -23.54
CA ARG A 350 -3.12 3.92 -23.84
C ARG A 350 -2.32 5.14 -23.39
N THR A 351 -2.94 6.32 -23.38
CA THR A 351 -2.30 7.60 -23.03
C THR A 351 -2.72 8.06 -21.63
N GLY A 352 -3.94 8.53 -21.45
CA GLY A 352 -4.44 9.14 -20.21
C GLY A 352 -4.42 8.21 -19.01
N VAL A 353 -5.02 7.01 -19.12
CA VAL A 353 -5.02 6.05 -18.00
C VAL A 353 -3.62 5.55 -17.69
N ARG A 354 -2.82 5.25 -18.72
CA ARG A 354 -1.42 4.87 -18.56
C ARG A 354 -0.59 5.98 -17.91
N GLU A 355 -0.80 7.23 -18.28
CA GLU A 355 -0.11 8.36 -17.66
C GLU A 355 -0.52 8.51 -16.20
N LEU A 356 -1.81 8.37 -15.88
CA LEU A 356 -2.27 8.39 -14.49
C LEU A 356 -1.63 7.26 -13.68
N LEU A 357 -1.54 6.05 -14.24
CA LEU A 357 -0.85 4.91 -13.63
C LEU A 357 0.63 5.25 -13.40
N LEU A 358 1.35 5.72 -14.43
CA LEU A 358 2.77 6.07 -14.33
C LEU A 358 3.01 7.23 -13.37
N ARG A 359 2.11 8.23 -13.32
CA ARG A 359 2.14 9.38 -12.43
C ARG A 359 1.96 8.93 -10.98
N GLU A 360 0.96 8.11 -10.72
CA GLU A 360 0.73 7.57 -9.38
C GLU A 360 1.85 6.63 -8.98
N HIS A 361 2.35 5.74 -9.84
CA HIS A 361 3.54 4.94 -9.58
C HIS A 361 4.75 5.83 -9.25
N ALA A 362 5.00 6.86 -10.06
CA ALA A 362 6.14 7.75 -9.87
C ALA A 362 6.06 8.56 -8.57
N LYS A 363 4.86 8.98 -8.17
CA LYS A 363 4.63 9.60 -6.86
C LYS A 363 4.73 8.60 -5.72
N GLN A 364 4.30 7.36 -5.93
CA GLN A 364 3.96 6.43 -4.85
C GLN A 364 5.00 5.35 -4.56
N PHE A 365 6.07 5.14 -5.34
CA PHE A 365 6.99 4.01 -5.05
C PHE A 365 7.40 3.97 -3.58
N PHE A 366 8.00 5.05 -3.07
CA PHE A 366 8.05 5.37 -1.64
C PHE A 366 8.04 6.89 -1.51
N THR A 367 6.89 7.47 -1.21
CA THR A 367 6.91 8.83 -0.66
C THR A 367 7.73 8.82 0.63
N TYR A 368 8.40 9.93 0.94
CA TYR A 368 9.11 10.05 2.22
C TYR A 368 8.18 9.72 3.40
N ARG A 369 6.91 10.16 3.32
CA ARG A 369 5.86 9.81 4.29
C ARG A 369 5.67 8.30 4.46
N GLN A 370 5.57 7.53 3.36
CA GLN A 370 5.44 6.07 3.45
C GLN A 370 6.72 5.41 3.98
N ALA A 371 7.89 5.93 3.62
CA ALA A 371 9.17 5.43 4.13
C ALA A 371 9.27 5.61 5.65
N ILE A 372 9.02 6.82 6.17
CA ILE A 372 9.03 7.05 7.62
C ILE A 372 7.95 6.21 8.32
N SER A 373 6.76 6.03 7.73
CA SER A 373 5.71 5.18 8.30
C SER A 373 6.14 3.71 8.39
N ALA A 374 6.78 3.17 7.35
CA ALA A 374 7.32 1.80 7.37
C ALA A 374 8.51 1.63 8.32
N MET A 375 9.19 2.73 8.67
CA MET A 375 10.38 2.75 9.53
C MET A 375 10.10 3.17 10.98
N VAL A 376 8.85 3.42 11.37
CA VAL A 376 8.50 3.79 12.76
C VAL A 376 9.03 2.81 13.82
N PRO A 377 9.13 1.48 13.59
CA PRO A 377 9.73 0.59 14.58
C PRO A 377 11.18 0.97 14.96
N VAL A 378 11.92 1.65 14.07
CA VAL A 378 13.23 2.24 14.41
C VAL A 378 13.09 3.27 15.52
N LEU A 379 12.09 4.15 15.45
CA LEU A 379 11.83 5.12 16.53
C LEU A 379 11.48 4.39 17.84
N TRP A 380 10.60 3.39 17.80
CA TRP A 380 10.22 2.62 18.98
C TRP A 380 11.41 1.93 19.65
N HIS A 381 12.36 1.41 18.86
CA HIS A 381 13.63 0.88 19.34
C HIS A 381 14.45 1.90 20.13
N PHE A 382 14.56 3.13 19.66
CA PHE A 382 15.29 4.17 20.40
C PHE A 382 14.53 4.71 21.60
N VAL A 383 13.19 4.72 21.55
CA VAL A 383 12.35 5.02 22.72
C VAL A 383 12.52 3.93 23.79
N SER A 384 12.64 2.65 23.38
CA SER A 384 12.99 1.52 24.27
C SER A 384 14.33 1.74 24.95
N LYS A 385 15.37 2.11 24.18
CA LYS A 385 16.69 2.46 24.73
C LYS A 385 16.62 3.64 25.69
N ALA A 386 15.92 4.72 25.33
CA ALA A 386 15.79 5.89 26.17
C ALA A 386 15.17 5.54 27.54
N ALA A 387 14.13 4.71 27.57
CA ALA A 387 13.53 4.22 28.81
C ALA A 387 14.51 3.39 29.64
N ALA A 388 15.27 2.51 28.98
CA ALA A 388 16.26 1.68 29.66
C ALA A 388 17.41 2.50 30.27
N TRP A 389 17.93 3.48 29.52
CA TRP A 389 18.91 4.44 30.04
C TRP A 389 18.35 5.32 31.16
N SER A 390 17.07 5.70 31.12
CA SER A 390 16.46 6.48 32.19
C SER A 390 16.39 5.75 33.53
N ARG A 391 16.46 4.41 33.51
CA ARG A 391 16.31 3.57 34.70
C ARG A 391 17.65 3.07 35.25
N PHE A 392 18.55 2.64 34.37
CA PHE A 392 19.73 1.87 34.79
C PHE A 392 21.05 2.63 34.70
N THR A 393 21.04 3.84 34.16
CA THR A 393 22.28 4.59 34.01
C THR A 393 22.79 5.15 35.34
N ILE A 394 24.11 5.16 35.49
CA ILE A 394 24.81 5.86 36.58
C ILE A 394 24.95 7.37 36.32
N TRP A 395 24.75 7.81 35.07
CA TRP A 395 24.85 9.20 34.63
C TRP A 395 23.53 9.94 34.88
N ASP A 396 23.41 11.21 34.46
CA ASP A 396 22.11 11.89 34.48
C ASP A 396 21.10 11.15 33.57
N PRO A 397 20.05 10.54 34.13
CA PRO A 397 19.11 9.73 33.35
C PRO A 397 18.35 10.53 32.29
N LYS A 398 18.08 11.81 32.55
CA LYS A 398 17.35 12.69 31.62
C LYS A 398 18.19 12.98 30.39
N ILE A 399 19.49 13.22 30.57
CA ILE A 399 20.42 13.51 29.49
C ILE A 399 20.61 12.27 28.60
N GLN A 400 20.81 11.09 29.20
CA GLN A 400 20.98 9.85 28.44
C GLN A 400 19.70 9.47 27.68
N ALA A 401 18.53 9.59 28.30
CA ALA A 401 17.26 9.37 27.62
C ALA A 401 17.07 10.35 26.45
N THR A 402 17.35 11.64 26.67
CA THR A 402 17.26 12.67 25.62
C THR A 402 18.20 12.37 24.46
N ARG A 403 19.44 11.94 24.74
CA ARG A 403 20.41 11.52 23.73
C ARG A 403 19.87 10.41 22.83
N GLU A 404 19.33 9.35 23.42
CA GLU A 404 18.78 8.22 22.64
C GLU A 404 17.54 8.64 21.82
N LEU A 405 16.71 9.56 22.32
CA LEU A 405 15.58 10.09 21.56
C LEU A 405 16.03 10.90 20.34
N ILE A 406 17.00 11.81 20.50
CA ILE A 406 17.55 12.59 19.37
C ILE A 406 18.20 11.65 18.35
N ARG A 407 18.97 10.68 18.83
CA ARG A 407 19.58 9.63 18.00
C ARG A 407 18.52 8.87 17.23
N GLY A 408 17.44 8.47 17.89
CA GLY A 408 16.31 7.80 17.28
C GLY A 408 15.61 8.60 16.19
N LEU A 409 15.42 9.91 16.40
CA LEU A 409 14.88 10.81 15.38
C LEU A 409 15.79 10.88 14.15
N ALA A 410 17.12 10.99 14.34
CA ALA A 410 18.07 11.02 13.23
C ALA A 410 18.07 9.70 12.42
N TRP A 411 18.00 8.57 13.11
CA TRP A 411 17.93 7.25 12.48
C TRP A 411 16.60 6.99 11.77
N TRP A 412 15.47 7.35 12.38
CA TRP A 412 14.13 7.14 11.84
C TRP A 412 13.79 8.08 10.69
N LEU A 413 14.08 9.38 10.83
CA LEU A 413 13.76 10.39 9.82
C LEU A 413 14.84 10.49 8.75
N GLY A 414 16.06 10.05 9.06
CA GLY A 414 17.21 10.20 8.19
C GLY A 414 17.70 8.87 7.59
N VAL A 415 18.49 8.14 8.38
CA VAL A 415 19.24 6.97 7.91
C VAL A 415 18.35 5.88 7.31
N ALA A 416 17.28 5.47 8.01
CA ALA A 416 16.44 4.37 7.58
C ALA A 416 15.68 4.67 6.26
N PRO A 417 15.06 5.85 6.07
CA PRO A 417 14.52 6.26 4.78
C PRO A 417 15.56 6.33 3.66
N MET A 418 16.78 6.81 3.94
CA MET A 418 17.86 6.81 2.93
C MET A 418 18.22 5.39 2.48
N ALA A 419 18.43 4.47 3.42
CA ALA A 419 18.75 3.07 3.11
C ALA A 419 17.64 2.43 2.27
N LEU A 420 16.37 2.64 2.65
CA LEU A 420 15.21 2.15 1.90
C LEU A 420 15.16 2.75 0.49
N LEU A 421 15.38 4.06 0.35
CA LEU A 421 15.37 4.74 -0.94
C LEU A 421 16.47 4.20 -1.86
N VAL A 422 17.71 4.06 -1.37
CA VAL A 422 18.83 3.51 -2.15
C VAL A 422 18.53 2.07 -2.59
N GLY A 423 18.10 1.22 -1.67
CA GLY A 423 17.74 -0.18 -1.95
C GLY A 423 16.63 -0.30 -2.99
N THR A 424 15.51 0.38 -2.78
CA THR A 424 14.36 0.35 -3.70
C THR A 424 14.70 0.90 -5.09
N ARG A 425 15.57 1.91 -5.18
CA ARG A 425 16.04 2.44 -6.48
C ARG A 425 16.91 1.45 -7.23
N LEU A 426 17.80 0.74 -6.55
CA LEU A 426 18.58 -0.33 -7.15
C LEU A 426 17.70 -1.52 -7.55
N CYS A 427 16.72 -1.90 -6.73
CA CYS A 427 15.71 -2.88 -7.09
C CYS A 427 14.99 -2.51 -8.40
N TYR A 428 14.58 -1.25 -8.55
CA TYR A 428 13.95 -0.77 -9.77
C TYR A 428 14.89 -0.86 -10.98
N ARG A 429 16.15 -0.42 -10.84
CA ARG A 429 17.15 -0.53 -11.93
C ARG A 429 17.45 -1.98 -12.32
N LEU A 430 17.44 -2.89 -11.36
CA LEU A 430 17.75 -4.31 -11.53
C LEU A 430 16.49 -5.18 -11.65
N ARG A 431 15.34 -4.60 -11.98
CA ARG A 431 14.05 -5.31 -12.00
C ARG A 431 13.97 -6.38 -13.09
N HIS A 432 14.63 -6.21 -14.24
CA HIS A 432 14.52 -7.15 -15.36
C HIS A 432 14.88 -8.59 -14.97
N ARG A 433 14.08 -9.55 -15.45
CA ARG A 433 14.24 -10.98 -15.17
C ARG A 433 15.50 -11.52 -15.85
N ARG A 434 16.28 -12.32 -15.14
CA ARG A 434 17.41 -13.04 -15.71
C ARG A 434 16.96 -14.42 -16.22
N SER A 435 17.53 -14.87 -17.33
CA SER A 435 17.26 -16.20 -17.91
C SER A 435 17.82 -17.33 -17.04
N TRP A 436 18.91 -17.07 -16.31
CA TRP A 436 19.56 -18.04 -15.43
C TRP A 436 19.07 -17.90 -13.99
N ALA A 437 18.51 -18.98 -13.41
CA ALA A 437 17.85 -18.95 -12.11
C ALA A 437 18.78 -18.52 -10.94
N PRO A 438 20.04 -19.00 -10.82
CA PRO A 438 20.96 -18.50 -9.79
C PRO A 438 21.26 -17.01 -9.91
N ALA A 439 21.40 -16.46 -11.13
CA ALA A 439 21.57 -15.02 -11.32
C ALA A 439 20.36 -14.21 -10.84
N GLU A 440 19.15 -14.75 -10.92
CA GLU A 440 17.95 -14.08 -10.41
C GLU A 440 17.95 -13.91 -8.88
N TYR A 441 18.61 -14.83 -8.16
CA TYR A 441 18.82 -14.72 -6.72
C TYR A 441 20.03 -13.83 -6.38
N LEU A 442 21.13 -13.96 -7.11
CA LEU A 442 22.34 -13.16 -6.86
C LEU A 442 22.12 -11.66 -7.10
N ILE A 443 21.26 -11.29 -8.05
CA ILE A 443 20.99 -9.88 -8.35
C ILE A 443 20.16 -9.16 -7.26
N ASN A 444 19.65 -9.88 -6.26
CA ASN A 444 19.10 -9.28 -5.03
C ASN A 444 20.20 -8.81 -4.06
N LEU A 445 21.44 -9.30 -4.21
CA LEU A 445 22.54 -8.93 -3.31
C LEU A 445 22.97 -7.46 -3.46
N PRO A 446 23.13 -6.87 -4.66
CA PRO A 446 23.56 -5.47 -4.78
C PRO A 446 22.62 -4.45 -4.10
N PRO A 447 21.28 -4.50 -4.26
CA PRO A 447 20.37 -3.62 -3.52
C PRO A 447 20.46 -3.79 -1.99
N LEU A 448 20.60 -5.04 -1.53
CA LEU A 448 20.76 -5.35 -0.11
C LEU A 448 22.07 -4.75 0.43
N LEU A 449 23.19 -5.06 -0.21
CA LEU A 449 24.52 -4.57 0.16
C LEU A 449 24.56 -3.04 0.16
N ALA A 450 23.98 -2.38 -0.84
CA ALA A 450 23.92 -0.92 -0.88
C ALA A 450 23.12 -0.34 0.30
N SER A 451 21.99 -0.96 0.67
CA SER A 451 21.20 -0.54 1.84
C SER A 451 21.99 -0.72 3.14
N VAL A 452 22.71 -1.84 3.28
CA VAL A 452 23.61 -2.11 4.41
C VAL A 452 24.76 -1.11 4.45
N MET A 453 25.38 -0.79 3.32
CA MET A 453 26.47 0.19 3.25
C MET A 453 26.01 1.58 3.70
N VAL A 454 24.78 2.00 3.41
CA VAL A 454 24.21 3.26 3.95
C VAL A 454 24.13 3.22 5.48
N VAL A 455 23.64 2.12 6.03
CA VAL A 455 23.54 1.93 7.49
C VAL A 455 24.93 1.93 8.14
N VAL A 456 25.87 1.16 7.59
CA VAL A 456 27.26 1.10 8.09
C VAL A 456 27.94 2.46 7.98
N ALA A 457 27.80 3.16 6.85
CA ALA A 457 28.36 4.51 6.70
C ALA A 457 27.78 5.49 7.72
N ALA A 458 26.48 5.42 8.03
CA ALA A 458 25.86 6.22 9.07
C ALA A 458 26.36 5.86 10.48
N GLN A 459 26.61 4.58 10.78
CA GLN A 459 27.23 4.17 12.04
C GLN A 459 28.66 4.70 12.17
N GLN A 460 29.46 4.63 11.10
CA GLN A 460 30.82 5.17 11.10
C GLN A 460 30.82 6.70 11.24
N LEU A 461 29.88 7.38 10.58
CA LEU A 461 29.70 8.82 10.74
C LEU A 461 29.32 9.19 12.18
N GLU A 462 28.38 8.47 12.78
CA GLU A 462 28.00 8.65 14.18
C GLU A 462 29.20 8.45 15.12
N HIS A 463 30.00 7.41 14.89
CA HIS A 463 31.23 7.16 15.66
C HIS A 463 32.27 8.27 15.47
N LEU A 464 32.44 8.79 14.25
CA LEU A 464 33.32 9.91 13.98
C LEU A 464 32.84 11.19 14.70
N CYS A 465 31.53 11.47 14.69
CA CYS A 465 30.96 12.59 15.46
C CYS A 465 31.27 12.45 16.96
N PHE A 466 31.16 11.23 17.50
CA PHE A 466 31.52 10.95 18.90
C PHE A 466 33.00 11.23 19.19
N LEU A 467 33.91 10.82 18.31
CA LEU A 467 35.35 11.12 18.46
C LEU A 467 35.66 12.62 18.35
N LEU A 468 34.99 13.33 17.43
CA LEU A 468 35.15 14.78 17.26
C LEU A 468 34.69 15.57 18.49
N ASP A 469 33.63 15.12 19.15
CA ASP A 469 33.12 15.72 20.39
C ASP A 469 34.17 15.68 21.51
N GLY A 470 34.88 14.54 21.63
CA GLY A 470 36.01 14.40 22.55
C GLY A 470 37.20 15.31 22.21
N LEU A 471 37.48 15.53 20.93
CA LEU A 471 38.57 16.41 20.48
C LEU A 471 38.28 17.90 20.69
N LEU A 472 37.01 18.31 20.62
CA LEU A 472 36.61 19.70 20.78
C LEU A 472 36.51 20.14 22.25
N GLU A 473 36.88 19.27 23.20
CA GLU A 473 36.74 19.49 24.64
C GLU A 473 35.34 19.96 25.05
N LEU A 474 34.31 19.61 24.26
CA LEU A 474 32.90 19.89 24.57
C LEU A 474 32.39 19.02 25.74
N GLN A 475 33.27 18.21 26.35
CA GLN A 475 33.08 17.48 27.59
C GLN A 475 32.98 18.43 28.81
N GLY A 476 31.89 19.18 28.91
CA GLY A 476 31.33 19.44 30.23
C GLY A 476 30.76 18.14 30.83
N ASP A 477 30.29 18.17 32.09
CA ASP A 477 29.59 17.06 32.79
C ASP A 477 28.36 16.49 32.03
N HIS A 478 28.05 17.03 30.84
CA HIS A 478 26.92 16.71 29.96
C HIS A 478 27.31 16.37 28.50
N GLY A 479 28.61 16.18 28.21
CA GLY A 479 29.23 16.09 26.87
C GLY A 479 28.89 14.88 26.00
N LEU A 480 27.66 14.38 26.02
CA LEU A 480 27.19 13.28 25.15
C LEU A 480 26.04 13.68 24.22
N VAL A 481 25.44 14.85 24.43
CA VAL A 481 24.40 15.39 23.54
C VAL A 481 24.97 16.06 22.27
N PRO A 482 26.11 16.78 22.31
CA PRO A 482 26.58 17.53 21.15
C PRO A 482 26.86 16.64 19.92
N TYR A 483 27.51 15.49 20.07
CA TYR A 483 27.80 14.63 18.90
C TYR A 483 26.54 14.12 18.19
N VAL A 484 25.47 13.79 18.93
CA VAL A 484 24.21 13.31 18.33
C VAL A 484 23.50 14.43 17.58
N LEU A 485 23.58 15.66 18.09
CA LEU A 485 23.06 16.84 17.39
C LEU A 485 23.84 17.10 16.09
N ILE A 486 25.16 16.98 16.12
CA ILE A 486 26.01 17.09 14.91
C ILE A 486 25.62 16.01 13.91
N PHE A 487 25.50 14.75 14.36
CA PHE A 487 25.08 13.63 13.51
C PHE A 487 23.71 13.88 12.88
N ALA A 488 22.71 14.30 13.66
CA ALA A 488 21.38 14.63 13.18
C ALA A 488 21.40 15.79 12.15
N ALA A 489 22.18 16.84 12.44
CA ALA A 489 22.34 18.00 11.57
C ALA A 489 23.00 17.65 10.22
N MET A 490 23.81 16.59 10.15
CA MET A 490 24.38 16.09 8.90
C MET A 490 23.41 15.19 8.14
N VAL A 491 22.77 14.25 8.84
CA VAL A 491 21.97 13.18 8.22
C VAL A 491 20.62 13.68 7.71
N LEU A 492 19.93 14.55 8.43
CA LEU A 492 18.59 14.99 8.04
C LEU A 492 18.60 15.81 6.73
N PRO A 493 19.49 16.82 6.55
CA PRO A 493 19.60 17.51 5.26
C PRO A 493 20.06 16.60 4.13
N ALA A 494 20.99 15.67 4.39
CA ALA A 494 21.43 14.69 3.40
C ALA A 494 20.26 13.82 2.91
N THR A 495 19.37 13.42 3.83
CA THR A 495 18.17 12.63 3.50
C THR A 495 17.21 13.43 2.63
N VAL A 496 16.94 14.69 2.99
CA VAL A 496 16.10 15.59 2.19
C VAL A 496 16.72 15.78 0.80
N GLY A 497 18.01 16.08 0.72
CA GLY A 497 18.75 16.20 -0.53
C GLY A 497 18.65 14.94 -1.39
N LEU A 498 18.79 13.76 -0.79
CA LEU A 498 18.68 12.48 -1.49
C LEU A 498 17.26 12.25 -2.05
N TYR A 499 16.21 12.55 -1.26
CA TYR A 499 14.82 12.45 -1.72
C TYR A 499 14.48 13.49 -2.78
N VAL A 500 15.05 14.69 -2.73
CA VAL A 500 14.89 15.69 -3.77
C VAL A 500 15.61 15.24 -5.05
N CYS A 501 16.89 14.89 -4.97
CA CYS A 501 17.71 14.53 -6.14
C CYS A 501 17.28 13.19 -6.79
N LEU A 502 17.09 12.13 -6.00
CA LEU A 502 16.66 10.83 -6.53
C LEU A 502 15.15 10.79 -6.77
N GLY A 503 14.34 11.47 -5.94
CA GLY A 503 12.89 11.56 -6.11
C GLY A 503 12.48 12.36 -7.35
N ALA A 504 13.07 13.53 -7.59
CA ALA A 504 12.74 14.38 -8.73
C ALA A 504 13.09 13.74 -10.08
N ASN A 505 14.15 12.93 -10.14
CA ASN A 505 14.55 12.23 -11.36
C ASN A 505 13.48 11.29 -11.92
N LEU A 506 12.52 10.83 -11.10
CA LEU A 506 11.41 10.04 -11.63
C LEU A 506 10.37 10.88 -12.39
N LYS A 507 10.17 12.14 -11.97
CA LYS A 507 9.33 13.11 -12.70
C LYS A 507 9.97 13.50 -14.03
N ALA A 508 11.28 13.74 -14.04
CA ALA A 508 12.02 14.03 -15.26
C ALA A 508 12.03 12.84 -16.22
N TYR A 509 12.19 11.60 -15.73
CA TYR A 509 12.12 10.39 -16.56
C TYR A 509 10.73 10.15 -17.17
N THR A 510 9.66 10.37 -16.40
CA THR A 510 8.28 10.29 -16.91
C THR A 510 7.97 11.38 -17.93
N GLN A 511 8.57 12.58 -17.79
CA GLN A 511 8.47 13.64 -18.80
C GLN A 511 9.32 13.38 -20.04
N ALA A 512 10.55 12.85 -19.90
CA ALA A 512 11.43 12.57 -21.03
C ALA A 512 10.87 11.48 -21.96
N LYS A 513 10.19 10.46 -21.41
CA LYS A 513 9.48 9.44 -22.20
C LYS A 513 8.20 9.97 -22.87
N ARG A 514 7.74 11.16 -22.47
CA ARG A 514 6.55 11.86 -23.02
C ARG A 514 6.87 12.65 -24.29
N PHE A 515 8.15 12.93 -24.54
CA PHE A 515 8.63 13.64 -25.72
C PHE A 515 9.58 12.74 -26.51
N GLY A 516 9.04 11.63 -27.05
CA GLY A 516 9.80 10.59 -27.75
C GLY A 516 11.00 11.12 -28.53
N ALA A 517 12.19 10.79 -28.02
CA ALA A 517 13.45 10.81 -28.75
C ALA A 517 13.78 9.38 -29.16
#